data_AF-A0A2S7ZH49-F1
#
_entry.id   AF-A0A2S7ZH49-F1
#
_cell.length_a   1.000
_cell.length_b   1.000
_cell.length_c   1.000
_cell.angle_alpha   90.00
_cell.angle_beta   90.00
_cell.angle_gamma   90.00
#
_symmetry.space_group_name_H-M   'P 1'
#
loop_
_entity.id
_entity.type
_entity.pdbx_description
1 polymer ?
#
loop_
_entity_poly.entity_id
_entity_poly.type
_entity_poly.pdbx_seq_one_letter_code
_entity_poly.pdbx_strand_id
1 'polypeptide(L)'
;MPNLKVKKGNDTLTFGLTDNLRDVGEKRLPIVISGKTYYARLGADKTALVVQRTSNGNKSYVQSNPVSFNTWQWEKYPTDIRGTEKMFVYLPKGRYRATVEGQTNKSNEFTIATSTDIEVNVSLGVNTEVAPKAVFNINGWRDWVNTTRHLFKIKIERIGE
;
A
#
# COMPACT_ATOMS: atom_id res chain seq x y z
N MET A 1 -15.91 -3.41 8.68
CA MET A 1 -16.23 -4.08 7.40
C MET A 1 -16.79 -5.46 7.70
N PRO A 2 -17.72 -6.01 6.89
CA PRO A 2 -18.23 -7.35 7.12
C PRO A 2 -17.16 -8.41 6.84
N ASN A 3 -17.34 -9.61 7.40
CA ASN A 3 -16.46 -10.74 7.18
C ASN A 3 -17.26 -11.97 6.75
N LEU A 4 -16.66 -12.83 5.95
CA LEU A 4 -17.13 -14.20 5.78
C LEU A 4 -16.64 -15.04 6.95
N LYS A 5 -17.57 -15.72 7.64
CA LYS A 5 -17.25 -16.68 8.69
C LYS A 5 -17.55 -18.09 8.18
N VAL A 6 -16.52 -18.93 8.15
CA VAL A 6 -16.63 -20.33 7.71
C VAL A 6 -16.35 -21.23 8.89
N LYS A 7 -17.32 -22.08 9.25
CA LYS A 7 -17.14 -23.08 10.30
C LYS A 7 -16.42 -24.30 9.73
N LYS A 8 -15.32 -24.71 10.36
CA LYS A 8 -14.54 -25.89 9.99
C LYS A 8 -14.34 -26.74 11.24
N GLY A 9 -15.20 -27.74 11.43
CA GLY A 9 -15.27 -28.48 12.69
C GLY A 9 -15.64 -27.55 13.85
N ASN A 10 -14.77 -27.47 14.86
CA ASN A 10 -14.93 -26.59 16.01
C ASN A 10 -14.36 -25.17 15.79
N ASP A 11 -13.61 -24.96 14.70
CA ASP A 11 -13.01 -23.65 14.42
C ASP A 11 -13.94 -22.76 13.59
N THR A 12 -13.82 -21.45 13.80
CA THR A 12 -14.42 -20.42 12.95
C THR A 12 -13.33 -19.63 12.26
N LEU A 13 -13.21 -19.81 10.94
CA LEU A 13 -12.28 -19.07 10.10
C LEU A 13 -12.94 -17.77 9.63
N THR A 14 -12.20 -16.67 9.71
CA THR A 14 -12.69 -15.34 9.32
C THR A 14 -11.91 -14.84 8.12
N PHE A 15 -12.63 -14.42 7.08
CA PHE A 15 -12.08 -13.80 5.88
C PHE A 15 -12.67 -12.41 5.76
N GLY A 16 -11.79 -11.40 5.77
CA GLY A 16 -12.22 -10.01 5.69
C GLY A 16 -12.76 -9.68 4.31
N LEU A 17 -13.70 -8.74 4.27
CA LEU A 17 -14.20 -8.13 3.05
C LEU A 17 -13.94 -6.62 3.08
N THR A 18 -13.83 -6.01 1.92
CA THR A 18 -13.78 -4.54 1.76
C THR A 18 -14.83 -4.12 0.75
N ASP A 19 -15.37 -2.91 0.91
CA ASP A 19 -16.26 -2.28 -0.06
C ASP A 19 -15.51 -1.44 -1.10
N ASN A 20 -14.19 -1.34 -0.98
CA ASN A 20 -13.35 -0.69 -1.98
C ASN A 20 -12.66 -1.71 -2.91
N LEU A 21 -13.04 -1.68 -4.17
CA LEU A 21 -12.48 -2.51 -5.24
C LEU A 21 -10.95 -2.47 -5.33
N ARG A 22 -10.35 -1.29 -5.12
CA ARG A 22 -8.90 -1.09 -5.29
C ARG A 22 -8.08 -1.74 -4.17
N ASP A 23 -8.68 -1.98 -3.01
CA ASP A 23 -8.02 -2.65 -1.89
C ASP A 23 -7.69 -4.11 -2.21
N VAL A 24 -8.52 -4.82 -3.00
CA VAL A 24 -8.32 -6.25 -3.30
C VAL A 24 -7.46 -6.50 -4.55
N GLY A 25 -7.29 -5.49 -5.41
CA GLY A 25 -6.62 -5.61 -6.70
C GLY A 25 -7.43 -6.35 -7.77
N GLU A 26 -6.74 -6.94 -8.75
CA GLU A 26 -7.37 -7.57 -9.93
C GLU A 26 -8.05 -8.91 -9.63
N LYS A 27 -7.46 -9.72 -8.74
CA LYS A 27 -7.96 -11.05 -8.40
C LYS A 27 -8.90 -10.95 -7.20
N ARG A 28 -10.19 -10.94 -7.47
CA ARG A 28 -11.23 -10.67 -6.47
C ARG A 28 -12.49 -11.50 -6.67
N LEU A 29 -13.21 -11.71 -5.57
CA LEU A 29 -14.52 -12.32 -5.55
C LEU A 29 -15.55 -11.29 -5.05
N PRO A 30 -16.52 -10.85 -5.88
CA PRO A 30 -17.62 -10.01 -5.41
C PRO A 30 -18.63 -10.85 -4.60
N ILE A 31 -19.10 -10.29 -3.49
CA ILE A 31 -20.06 -10.90 -2.58
C ILE A 31 -21.13 -9.84 -2.26
N VAL A 32 -22.40 -10.16 -2.53
CA VAL A 32 -23.50 -9.25 -2.25
C VAL A 32 -24.09 -9.60 -0.88
N ILE A 33 -24.10 -8.63 0.04
CA ILE A 33 -24.68 -8.75 1.37
C ILE A 33 -25.71 -7.63 1.51
N SER A 34 -26.98 -8.00 1.67
CA SER A 34 -28.09 -7.05 1.85
C SER A 34 -28.14 -5.95 0.75
N GLY A 35 -27.92 -6.34 -0.51
CA GLY A 35 -27.93 -5.42 -1.65
C GLY A 35 -26.64 -4.60 -1.87
N LYS A 36 -25.65 -4.65 -0.95
CA LYS A 36 -24.35 -4.00 -1.12
C LYS A 36 -23.28 -5.01 -1.53
N THR A 37 -22.47 -4.65 -2.53
CA THR A 37 -21.33 -5.46 -2.98
C THR A 37 -20.11 -5.20 -2.11
N TYR A 38 -19.49 -6.29 -1.68
CA TYR A 38 -18.19 -6.34 -1.02
C TYR A 38 -17.24 -7.24 -1.81
N TYR A 39 -15.96 -7.13 -1.55
CA TYR A 39 -14.93 -7.86 -2.28
C TYR A 39 -14.03 -8.63 -1.31
N ALA A 40 -13.82 -9.91 -1.63
CA ALA A 40 -12.77 -10.71 -1.03
C ALA A 40 -11.57 -10.80 -2.00
N ARG A 41 -10.35 -10.85 -1.46
CA ARG A 41 -9.14 -11.03 -2.25
C ARG A 41 -8.91 -12.50 -2.58
N LEU A 42 -8.60 -12.78 -3.83
CA LEU A 42 -8.20 -14.11 -4.29
C LEU A 42 -6.67 -14.14 -4.47
N GLY A 43 -6.03 -15.16 -3.91
CA GLY A 43 -4.58 -15.34 -3.93
C GLY A 43 -4.17 -16.77 -4.25
N ALA A 44 -2.86 -16.95 -4.41
CA ALA A 44 -2.24 -18.25 -4.62
C ALA A 44 -1.97 -18.99 -3.30
N ASP A 45 -1.81 -18.26 -2.19
CA ASP A 45 -1.59 -18.84 -0.87
C ASP A 45 -2.79 -19.69 -0.46
N LYS A 46 -2.52 -20.96 -0.15
CA LYS A 46 -3.57 -21.93 0.18
C LYS A 46 -4.24 -21.54 1.49
N THR A 47 -5.54 -21.23 1.40
CA THR A 47 -6.41 -21.05 2.56
C THR A 47 -7.51 -22.10 2.57
N ALA A 48 -8.27 -22.16 3.67
CA ALA A 48 -9.34 -23.14 3.81
C ALA A 48 -10.54 -22.87 2.87
N LEU A 49 -10.73 -21.62 2.42
CA LEU A 49 -11.84 -21.25 1.55
C LEU A 49 -11.34 -21.17 0.09
N VAL A 50 -11.79 -22.12 -0.73
CA VAL A 50 -11.40 -22.26 -2.12
C VAL A 50 -12.56 -21.87 -3.03
N VAL A 51 -12.27 -21.06 -4.04
CA VAL A 51 -13.17 -20.78 -5.15
C VAL A 51 -12.66 -21.54 -6.36
N GLN A 52 -13.54 -22.31 -7.00
CA GLN A 52 -13.23 -23.02 -8.24
C GLN A 52 -14.07 -22.46 -9.37
N ARG A 53 -13.42 -22.06 -10.47
CA ARG A 53 -14.14 -21.65 -11.68
C ARG A 53 -14.77 -22.87 -12.32
N THR A 54 -16.06 -22.78 -12.64
CA THR A 54 -16.81 -23.89 -13.27
C THR A 54 -16.35 -24.15 -14.71
N SER A 55 -15.94 -23.12 -15.44
CA SER A 55 -15.59 -23.22 -16.86
C SER A 55 -14.28 -23.97 -17.17
N ASN A 56 -13.31 -23.95 -16.25
CA ASN A 56 -11.99 -24.55 -16.48
C ASN A 56 -11.39 -25.27 -15.25
N GLY A 57 -12.14 -25.35 -14.14
CA GLY A 57 -11.70 -26.02 -12.93
C GLY A 57 -10.58 -25.31 -12.15
N ASN A 58 -10.13 -24.13 -12.59
CA ASN A 58 -9.06 -23.41 -11.92
C ASN A 58 -9.49 -23.00 -10.51
N LYS A 59 -8.60 -23.27 -9.54
CA LYS A 59 -8.80 -22.94 -8.13
C LYS A 59 -8.13 -21.61 -7.78
N SER A 60 -8.73 -20.88 -6.87
CA SER A 60 -8.18 -19.69 -6.23
C SER A 60 -8.57 -19.71 -4.76
N TYR A 61 -7.74 -19.13 -3.90
CA TYR A 61 -7.93 -19.20 -2.46
C TYR A 61 -8.32 -17.84 -1.92
N VAL A 62 -9.37 -17.78 -1.11
CA VAL A 62 -9.82 -16.54 -0.48
C VAL A 62 -8.86 -16.20 0.65
N GLN A 63 -8.25 -15.02 0.57
CA GLN A 63 -7.25 -14.58 1.53
C GLN A 63 -7.93 -14.05 2.79
N SER A 64 -7.34 -14.29 3.96
CA SER A 64 -7.89 -13.82 5.25
C SER A 64 -7.93 -12.29 5.31
N ASN A 65 -6.85 -11.64 4.87
CA ASN A 65 -6.79 -10.20 4.68
C ASN A 65 -7.26 -9.83 3.26
N PRO A 66 -8.33 -9.02 3.11
CA PRO A 66 -8.79 -8.55 1.81
C PRO A 66 -7.85 -7.52 1.18
N VAL A 67 -7.00 -6.86 1.95
CA VAL A 67 -6.13 -5.80 1.46
C VAL A 67 -4.90 -6.40 0.77
N SER A 68 -4.73 -6.04 -0.50
CA SER A 68 -3.55 -6.25 -1.32
C SER A 68 -2.75 -4.95 -1.36
N PHE A 69 -1.72 -4.84 -0.52
CA PHE A 69 -0.79 -3.72 -0.56
C PHE A 69 0.64 -4.26 -0.53
N ASN A 70 1.43 -3.81 -1.48
CA ASN A 70 2.87 -4.00 -1.47
C ASN A 70 3.52 -2.71 -1.03
N THR A 71 4.66 -2.82 -0.34
CA THR A 71 5.51 -1.67 -0.03
C THR A 71 5.73 -0.84 -1.28
N TRP A 72 5.35 0.44 -1.19
CA TRP A 72 5.63 1.38 -2.26
C TRP A 72 7.03 1.94 -2.06
N GLN A 73 7.82 1.97 -3.12
CA GLN A 73 9.17 2.49 -3.10
C GLN A 73 9.40 3.34 -4.35
N TRP A 74 10.03 4.48 -4.15
CA TRP A 74 10.56 5.33 -5.19
C TRP A 74 12.00 5.66 -4.84
N GLU A 75 12.89 5.61 -5.83
CA GLU A 75 14.30 5.93 -5.64
C GLU A 75 14.91 6.52 -6.92
N LYS A 76 15.81 7.48 -6.74
CA LYS A 76 16.61 8.07 -7.82
C LYS A 76 17.95 8.54 -7.30
N TYR A 77 18.93 8.66 -8.20
CA TYR A 77 20.09 9.48 -7.89
C TYR A 77 19.64 10.93 -7.77
N PRO A 78 20.15 11.68 -6.78
CA PRO A 78 19.78 13.09 -6.63
C PRO A 78 19.99 13.90 -7.91
N THR A 79 21.06 13.64 -8.66
CA THR A 79 21.34 14.31 -9.95
C THR A 79 20.24 14.14 -11.00
N ASP A 80 19.38 13.13 -10.85
CA ASP A 80 18.31 12.80 -11.80
C ASP A 80 16.95 13.37 -11.37
N ILE A 81 16.85 13.97 -10.18
CA ILE A 81 15.62 14.60 -9.70
C ILE A 81 15.49 15.98 -10.35
N ARG A 82 14.50 16.12 -11.23
CA ARG A 82 14.29 17.35 -12.02
C ARG A 82 13.16 18.19 -11.43
N GLY A 83 13.51 19.34 -10.86
CA GLY A 83 12.51 20.25 -10.28
C GLY A 83 11.75 19.61 -9.11
N THR A 84 10.42 19.68 -9.15
CA THR A 84 9.54 18.95 -8.22
C THR A 84 8.93 17.76 -8.94
N GLU A 85 9.24 16.56 -8.47
CA GLU A 85 8.59 15.34 -8.93
C GLU A 85 7.42 14.99 -8.01
N LYS A 86 6.33 14.58 -8.63
CA LYS A 86 5.09 14.21 -7.95
C LYS A 86 4.74 12.77 -8.30
N MET A 87 4.44 12.00 -7.28
CA MET A 87 3.96 10.63 -7.39
C MET A 87 2.61 10.53 -6.68
N PHE A 88 1.70 9.75 -7.24
CA PHE A 88 0.42 9.44 -6.61
C PHE A 88 0.42 7.99 -6.17
N VAL A 89 0.15 7.75 -4.89
CA VAL A 89 0.25 6.43 -4.27
C VAL A 89 -1.09 6.07 -3.67
N TYR A 90 -1.70 5.00 -4.18
CA TYR A 90 -2.90 4.44 -3.58
C TYR A 90 -2.57 3.72 -2.27
N LEU A 91 -3.14 4.19 -1.16
CA LEU A 91 -3.04 3.55 0.13
C LEU A 91 -4.42 3.08 0.57
N PRO A 92 -4.61 1.75 0.75
CA PRO A 92 -5.76 1.22 1.48
C PRO A 92 -5.90 1.84 2.87
N LYS A 93 -7.09 1.72 3.48
CA LYS A 93 -7.25 2.04 4.90
C LYS A 93 -6.23 1.25 5.73
N GLY A 94 -5.57 1.94 6.66
CA GLY A 94 -4.63 1.31 7.58
C GLY A 94 -3.61 2.26 8.18
N ARG A 95 -2.67 1.68 8.93
CA ARG A 95 -1.50 2.36 9.48
C ARG A 95 -0.30 2.13 8.59
N TYR A 96 0.47 3.19 8.39
CA TYR A 96 1.61 3.22 7.48
C TYR A 96 2.84 3.81 8.16
N ARG A 97 4.01 3.40 7.69
CA ARG A 97 5.30 4.02 7.98
C ARG A 97 5.93 4.49 6.69
N ALA A 98 6.23 5.78 6.62
CA ALA A 98 7.09 6.33 5.60
C ALA A 98 8.53 6.40 6.11
N THR A 99 9.49 6.01 5.28
CA THR A 99 10.92 6.15 5.50
C THR A 99 11.52 6.92 4.34
N VAL A 100 12.34 7.92 4.65
CA VAL A 100 13.11 8.70 3.69
C VAL A 100 14.58 8.46 3.97
N GLU A 101 15.30 7.95 2.98
CA GLU A 101 16.71 7.59 3.07
C GLU A 101 17.54 8.57 2.24
N GLY A 102 18.39 9.32 2.93
CA GLY A 102 19.36 10.26 2.35
C GLY A 102 20.71 10.10 3.03
N GLN A 103 21.37 11.21 3.36
CA GLN A 103 22.54 11.19 4.24
C GLN A 103 22.16 10.77 5.66
N THR A 104 20.99 11.21 6.12
CA THR A 104 20.36 10.74 7.34
C THR A 104 18.98 10.20 7.01
N ASN A 105 18.56 9.17 7.74
CA ASN A 105 17.26 8.58 7.56
C ASN A 105 16.24 9.27 8.44
N LYS A 106 15.05 9.52 7.88
CA LYS A 106 13.88 10.00 8.63
C LYS A 106 12.74 9.03 8.46
N SER A 107 11.91 8.91 9.47
CA SER A 107 10.70 8.07 9.41
C SER A 107 9.54 8.73 10.13
N ASN A 108 8.34 8.50 9.63
CA ASN A 108 7.11 8.93 10.28
C ASN A 108 6.01 7.89 10.09
N GLU A 109 5.18 7.70 11.11
CA GLU A 109 3.99 6.87 11.01
C GLU A 109 2.75 7.74 10.82
N PHE A 110 1.80 7.26 10.02
CA PHE A 110 0.53 7.94 9.78
C PHE A 110 -0.59 6.93 9.52
N THR A 111 -1.83 7.40 9.61
CA THR A 111 -3.02 6.57 9.39
C THR A 111 -3.81 7.09 8.21
N ILE A 112 -4.28 6.17 7.37
CA ILE A 112 -5.23 6.42 6.30
C ILE A 112 -6.59 5.92 6.78
N ALA A 113 -7.51 6.84 7.10
CA ALA A 113 -8.83 6.51 7.64
C ALA A 113 -9.77 5.91 6.57
N THR A 114 -9.61 6.33 5.33
CA THR A 114 -10.37 5.86 4.16
C THR A 114 -9.38 5.67 3.03
N SER A 115 -9.44 4.52 2.34
CA SER A 115 -8.52 4.21 1.24
C SER A 115 -8.53 5.33 0.20
N THR A 116 -7.35 5.87 -0.12
CA THR A 116 -7.21 7.06 -0.96
C THR A 116 -5.87 7.06 -1.70
N ASP A 117 -5.80 7.81 -2.79
CA ASP A 117 -4.52 8.23 -3.33
C ASP A 117 -3.95 9.36 -2.46
N ILE A 118 -2.66 9.28 -2.16
CA ILE A 118 -1.90 10.38 -1.56
C ILE A 118 -0.91 10.94 -2.58
N GLU A 119 -0.61 12.23 -2.46
CA GLU A 119 0.49 12.84 -3.21
C GLU A 119 1.79 12.68 -2.40
N VAL A 120 2.83 12.15 -3.05
CA VAL A 120 4.21 12.12 -2.57
C VAL A 120 5.04 13.01 -3.47
N ASN A 121 5.67 14.02 -2.89
CA ASN A 121 6.52 14.94 -3.64
C ASN A 121 7.94 14.91 -3.15
N VAL A 122 8.86 15.10 -4.09
CA VAL A 122 10.25 15.37 -3.82
C VAL A 122 10.71 16.51 -4.72
N SER A 123 11.49 17.41 -4.15
CA SER A 123 12.15 18.48 -4.89
C SER A 123 13.58 18.63 -4.39
N LEU A 124 14.48 18.93 -5.29
CA LEU A 124 15.81 19.38 -4.89
C LEU A 124 15.81 20.90 -4.77
N GLY A 125 16.32 21.38 -3.64
CA GLY A 125 16.58 22.80 -3.46
C GLY A 125 17.57 23.29 -4.51
N VAL A 126 17.35 24.49 -5.03
CA VAL A 126 18.27 25.14 -5.96
C VAL A 126 19.50 25.62 -5.15
N ASN A 127 20.66 25.01 -5.43
CA ASN A 127 22.03 25.58 -5.39
C ASN A 127 23.07 25.29 -4.27
N THR A 128 24.31 25.16 -4.79
CA THR A 128 25.68 25.49 -4.31
C THR A 128 26.43 24.67 -3.27
N GLU A 129 25.84 23.67 -2.60
CA GLU A 129 26.59 22.86 -1.62
C GLU A 129 27.04 21.48 -2.13
N VAL A 130 28.08 20.95 -1.49
CA VAL A 130 28.71 19.64 -1.75
C VAL A 130 27.70 18.47 -1.62
N ALA A 131 26.57 18.67 -0.92
CA ALA A 131 25.47 17.73 -0.77
C ALA A 131 24.11 18.43 -1.00
N PRO A 132 23.36 18.13 -2.09
CA PRO A 132 22.07 18.76 -2.37
C PRO A 132 21.03 18.44 -1.28
N LYS A 133 20.17 19.41 -0.97
CA LYS A 133 19.03 19.24 -0.05
C LYS A 133 17.80 18.74 -0.80
N ALA A 134 17.26 17.58 -0.39
CA ALA A 134 15.98 17.07 -0.86
C ALA A 134 14.87 17.47 0.12
N VAL A 135 13.87 18.21 -0.36
CA VAL A 135 12.64 18.53 0.37
C VAL A 135 11.56 17.56 -0.09
N PHE A 136 10.88 16.92 0.84
CA PHE A 136 9.82 15.96 0.55
C PHE A 136 8.51 16.31 1.25
N ASN A 137 7.41 15.80 0.71
CA ASN A 137 6.10 15.80 1.35
C ASN A 137 5.44 14.45 1.13
N ILE A 138 5.03 13.77 2.21
CA ILE A 138 4.37 12.47 2.18
C ILE A 138 3.12 12.57 3.05
N ASN A 139 1.93 12.63 2.43
CA ASN A 139 0.66 12.71 3.15
C ASN A 139 0.64 13.81 4.25
N GLY A 140 1.13 15.02 3.91
CA GLY A 140 1.21 16.15 4.83
C GLY A 140 2.44 16.15 5.75
N TRP A 141 3.19 15.05 5.84
CA TRP A 141 4.51 15.05 6.48
C TRP A 141 5.54 15.69 5.54
N ARG A 142 5.84 16.96 5.80
CA ARG A 142 6.82 17.74 5.04
C ARG A 142 8.09 17.96 5.84
N ASP A 143 9.23 17.61 5.25
CA ASP A 143 10.54 17.81 5.85
C ASP A 143 11.63 17.76 4.75
N TRP A 144 12.89 17.69 5.14
CA TRP A 144 14.03 17.61 4.25
C TRP A 144 15.15 16.73 4.81
N VAL A 145 15.99 16.23 3.90
CA VAL A 145 17.27 15.58 4.22
C VAL A 145 18.34 16.05 3.26
N ASN A 146 19.60 16.00 3.70
CA ASN A 146 20.71 16.08 2.77
C ASN A 146 20.78 14.80 1.95
N THR A 147 21.13 14.93 0.68
CA THR A 147 21.36 13.79 -0.21
C THR A 147 22.84 13.42 -0.25
N THR A 148 23.14 12.24 -0.76
CA THR A 148 24.52 11.78 -1.00
C THR A 148 24.71 11.51 -2.49
N ARG A 149 25.84 10.93 -2.90
CA ARG A 149 26.00 10.42 -4.27
C ARG A 149 25.25 9.11 -4.52
N HIS A 150 24.65 8.52 -3.48
CA HIS A 150 23.85 7.31 -3.57
C HIS A 150 22.38 7.64 -3.86
N LEU A 151 21.60 6.59 -4.13
CA LEU A 151 20.16 6.70 -4.33
C LEU A 151 19.49 7.35 -3.12
N PHE A 152 18.74 8.41 -3.38
CA PHE A 152 17.76 8.94 -2.46
C PHE A 152 16.49 8.10 -2.58
N LYS A 153 15.96 7.61 -1.46
CA LYS A 153 14.83 6.66 -1.44
C LYS A 153 13.70 7.14 -0.57
N ILE A 154 12.48 6.87 -1.01
CA ILE A 154 11.26 7.01 -0.22
C ILE A 154 10.56 5.65 -0.24
N LYS A 155 10.24 5.14 0.95
CA LYS A 155 9.55 3.87 1.15
C LYS A 155 8.30 4.09 1.99
N ILE A 156 7.17 3.51 1.60
CA ILE A 156 5.91 3.51 2.35
C ILE A 156 5.46 2.08 2.58
N GLU A 157 5.44 1.69 3.84
CA GLU A 157 5.10 0.34 4.30
C GLU A 157 3.78 0.37 5.06
N ARG A 158 2.89 -0.60 4.78
CA ARG A 158 1.71 -0.80 5.61
C ARG A 158 2.11 -1.63 6.83
N ILE A 159 1.94 -1.05 8.01
CA ILE A 159 2.36 -1.63 9.30
C ILE A 159 1.19 -2.14 10.14
N GLY A 160 -0.06 -1.89 9.71
CA GLY A 160 -1.25 -2.36 10.41
C GLY A 160 -2.55 -1.91 9.76
N GLU A 161 -3.66 -2.37 10.34
CA GLU A 161 -5.01 -1.80 10.14
C GLU A 161 -5.24 -0.57 11.04
#